data_AF-A0A9P7V5M7-F1
#
_entry.id   AF-A0A9P7V5M7-F1
#
_cell.length_a   1.000
_cell.length_b   1.000
_cell.length_c   1.000
_cell.angle_alpha   90.00
_cell.angle_beta   90.00
_cell.angle_gamma   90.00
#
_symmetry.space_group_name_H-M   'P 1'
#
loop_
_entity.id
_entity.type
_entity.pdbx_description
1 polymer ?
#
loop_
_entity_poly.entity_id
_entity_poly.type
_entity_poly.pdbx_seq_one_letter_code
_entity_poly.pdbx_strand_id
1 'polypeptide(L)'
;MSKRDLETESGSDINKKPKKEELAIDSELLDHHSNNSSSNAPNSKEDDEDDDQVATAAIVAAAASIASPDQHKDDGPSAAAAAAAAAVQQLKQQHEQQHQQQQQQQHQQQLQQHQQHQQQQSQLTLQHQHQQQQQQQQQQQQQQQQQQQQQQQHQQQQADFVYKSGAPSVSSPYTITPIPQSIKPVHGTEEWHKQRKENHKEVERRRRESINLGIKELAQLIPTSDTNKAQILQRAVEYIKRLKENESNNMEKWTLEKLLTEQAVSELSNSNEKLKQELERAYREIEQWKRQAKEAEKKLAE
;
A
#
# COMPACT_ATOMS: atom_id res chain seq x y z
N MET A 1 -24.35 -62.36 49.00
CA MET A 1 -22.92 -62.23 48.64
C MET A 1 -22.72 -60.76 48.26
N SER A 2 -22.67 -59.79 49.18
CA SER A 2 -21.88 -59.63 50.42
C SER A 2 -20.40 -59.38 50.18
N LYS A 3 -19.92 -58.17 50.58
CA LYS A 3 -18.52 -57.80 50.89
C LYS A 3 -17.56 -57.76 49.67
N ARG A 4 -16.67 -56.80 49.42
CA ARG A 4 -15.95 -55.74 50.18
C ARG A 4 -15.24 -54.78 49.16
N ASP A 5 -14.53 -53.69 49.44
CA ASP A 5 -14.12 -52.96 50.67
C ASP A 5 -13.80 -51.47 50.34
N LEU A 6 -13.96 -50.58 51.34
CA LEU A 6 -13.14 -49.40 51.73
C LEU A 6 -12.76 -48.23 50.78
N GLU A 7 -12.92 -47.03 51.37
CA GLU A 7 -12.44 -45.71 50.94
C GLU A 7 -10.94 -45.48 51.20
N THR A 8 -10.36 -44.42 50.63
CA THR A 8 -9.31 -43.63 51.30
C THR A 8 -9.28 -42.19 50.77
N GLU A 9 -9.23 -41.22 51.68
CA GLU A 9 -9.32 -39.78 51.38
C GLU A 9 -8.00 -39.15 50.94
N SER A 10 -8.08 -38.11 50.11
CA SER A 10 -7.40 -36.80 50.25
C SER A 10 -7.66 -35.97 48.98
N GLY A 11 -7.88 -34.66 49.01
CA GLY A 11 -7.99 -33.71 50.12
C GLY A 11 -7.64 -32.31 49.60
N SER A 12 -8.48 -31.29 49.86
CA SER A 12 -8.36 -29.90 49.33
C SER A 12 -8.45 -29.76 47.79
N ASP A 13 -8.93 -28.66 47.20
CA ASP A 13 -9.10 -27.31 47.74
C ASP A 13 -10.31 -26.57 47.13
N ILE A 14 -10.83 -25.55 47.82
CA ILE A 14 -12.01 -24.77 47.39
C ILE A 14 -11.57 -23.39 46.88
N ASN A 15 -12.25 -22.89 45.84
CA ASN A 15 -12.36 -21.46 45.49
C ASN A 15 -11.12 -20.77 44.87
N LYS A 16 -11.11 -20.66 43.53
CA LYS A 16 -10.46 -19.54 42.83
C LYS A 16 -11.30 -19.10 41.63
N LYS A 17 -11.68 -17.80 41.63
CA LYS A 17 -12.43 -17.13 40.56
C LYS A 17 -11.69 -17.23 39.22
N PRO A 18 -12.40 -17.30 38.06
CA PRO A 18 -11.75 -17.11 36.77
C PRO A 18 -11.15 -15.69 36.71
N LYS A 19 -9.86 -15.60 36.39
CA LYS A 19 -9.22 -14.32 36.09
C LYS A 19 -9.72 -13.84 34.72
N LYS A 20 -10.00 -12.53 34.61
CA LYS A 20 -10.07 -11.88 33.30
C LYS A 20 -8.67 -11.91 32.70
N GLU A 21 -8.51 -12.46 31.51
CA GLU A 21 -7.35 -12.16 30.68
C GLU A 21 -7.61 -10.82 30.01
N GLU A 22 -6.84 -9.84 30.44
CA GLU A 22 -6.86 -8.47 29.95
C GLU A 22 -6.02 -8.43 28.67
N LEU A 23 -6.69 -8.28 27.52
CA LEU A 23 -6.01 -8.17 26.23
C LEU A 23 -5.27 -6.83 26.17
N ALA A 24 -3.99 -6.83 26.53
CA ALA A 24 -3.08 -5.74 26.25
C ALA A 24 -2.94 -5.59 24.72
N ILE A 25 -3.52 -4.52 24.17
CA ILE A 25 -3.29 -4.10 22.79
C ILE A 25 -2.08 -3.19 22.82
N ASP A 26 -0.91 -3.71 22.42
CA ASP A 26 0.31 -2.91 22.30
C ASP A 26 0.10 -1.80 21.25
N SER A 27 0.14 -0.55 21.72
CA SER A 27 -0.18 0.65 20.93
C SER A 27 1.09 1.35 20.43
N GLU A 28 2.12 0.59 20.05
CA GLU A 28 3.40 1.09 19.53
C GLU A 28 3.78 0.44 18.19
N LEU A 29 3.02 0.71 17.12
CA LEU A 29 3.51 0.45 15.75
C LEU A 29 2.84 1.33 14.69
N LEU A 30 2.79 2.66 14.89
CA LEU A 30 2.35 3.58 13.83
C LEU A 30 2.89 5.01 13.95
N ASP A 31 4.12 5.17 14.42
CA ASP A 31 4.88 6.41 14.27
C ASP A 31 6.23 6.13 13.62
N HIS A 32 6.39 6.60 12.39
CA HIS A 32 7.63 7.01 11.69
C HIS A 32 7.39 6.98 10.17
N HIS A 33 7.30 8.18 9.58
CA HIS A 33 7.82 8.61 8.27
C HIS A 33 6.95 9.70 7.63
N SER A 34 6.97 10.88 8.22
CA SER A 34 6.73 12.13 7.49
C SER A 34 7.57 13.25 8.09
N ASN A 35 8.73 13.48 7.50
CA ASN A 35 9.48 14.73 7.57
C ASN A 35 10.56 14.72 6.49
N ASN A 36 10.43 15.58 5.47
CA ASN A 36 11.25 16.80 5.37
C ASN A 36 11.03 17.52 4.02
N SER A 37 10.58 18.78 4.10
CA SER A 37 10.81 19.94 3.20
C SER A 37 9.66 20.93 3.50
N SER A 38 9.79 22.03 4.24
CA SER A 38 10.90 23.01 4.32
C SER A 38 11.24 23.57 2.94
N SER A 39 11.17 24.87 2.64
CA SER A 39 10.82 26.05 3.46
C SER A 39 10.46 27.24 2.56
N ASN A 40 9.63 28.17 3.06
CA ASN A 40 9.91 29.62 2.98
C ASN A 40 8.77 30.44 3.60
N ALA A 41 9.06 31.09 4.71
CA ALA A 41 8.32 32.25 5.21
C ALA A 41 9.27 33.47 5.17
N PRO A 42 8.80 34.66 4.77
CA PRO A 42 9.39 35.92 5.20
C PRO A 42 8.73 36.38 6.51
N ASN A 43 9.52 36.99 7.39
CA ASN A 43 9.15 37.45 8.73
C ASN A 43 9.27 38.99 8.83
N SER A 44 8.78 39.57 9.94
CA SER A 44 8.92 40.97 10.41
C SER A 44 8.09 42.04 9.67
N LYS A 45 7.47 43.04 10.31
CA LYS A 45 7.40 43.54 11.72
C LYS A 45 5.94 43.94 12.04
N GLU A 46 5.40 43.76 13.24
CA GLU A 46 5.58 44.61 14.46
C GLU A 46 5.25 46.09 14.25
N ASP A 47 4.08 46.51 14.73
CA ASP A 47 3.76 47.82 15.32
C ASP A 47 2.58 47.60 16.30
N ASP A 48 2.50 48.40 17.36
CA ASP A 48 1.91 48.03 18.66
C ASP A 48 0.43 48.39 18.92
N GLU A 49 -0.15 47.63 19.87
CA GLU A 49 -1.14 47.96 20.92
C GLU A 49 -2.55 48.57 20.64
N ASP A 50 -3.46 48.11 21.51
CA ASP A 50 -4.66 48.74 22.09
C ASP A 50 -6.12 48.53 21.58
N ASP A 51 -6.94 48.45 22.64
CA ASP A 51 -8.39 48.63 22.85
C ASP A 51 -9.45 47.61 22.40
N ASP A 52 -9.99 46.98 23.45
CA ASP A 52 -11.25 46.25 23.53
C ASP A 52 -12.26 47.13 24.31
N GLN A 53 -13.09 47.96 23.64
CA GLN A 53 -14.43 48.41 24.14
C GLN A 53 -15.27 49.35 23.22
N VAL A 54 -16.57 49.00 23.12
CA VAL A 54 -17.79 49.76 22.73
C VAL A 54 -17.78 51.27 22.36
N ALA A 55 -18.27 51.59 21.14
CA ALA A 55 -19.18 52.71 20.80
C ALA A 55 -19.70 52.55 19.34
N THR A 56 -21.00 52.58 19.00
CA THR A 56 -21.95 53.72 19.01
C THR A 56 -21.64 54.84 18.01
N ALA A 57 -22.12 54.75 16.75
CA ALA A 57 -22.56 55.89 15.92
C ALA A 57 -23.10 55.50 14.52
N ALA A 58 -24.43 55.36 14.35
CA ALA A 58 -25.13 55.58 13.06
C ALA A 58 -26.68 55.58 13.22
N ILE A 59 -27.22 56.41 14.12
CA ILE A 59 -28.66 56.76 14.12
C ILE A 59 -28.78 58.28 14.06
N VAL A 60 -29.15 58.84 12.89
CA VAL A 60 -29.88 60.11 12.73
C VAL A 60 -30.64 60.07 11.40
N ALA A 61 -31.84 60.67 11.36
CA ALA A 61 -32.77 60.83 10.23
C ALA A 61 -33.55 59.54 9.83
N ALA A 62 -34.88 59.47 9.99
CA ALA A 62 -35.82 60.51 10.41
C ALA A 62 -37.00 59.96 11.24
N ALA A 63 -37.22 60.58 12.40
CA ALA A 63 -38.45 60.47 13.19
C ALA A 63 -38.77 61.86 13.75
N ALA A 64 -39.59 62.66 13.05
CA ALA A 64 -40.20 63.89 13.56
C ALA A 64 -41.26 64.47 12.61
N SER A 65 -42.49 63.92 12.62
CA SER A 65 -43.70 64.69 12.27
C SER A 65 -44.97 63.98 12.78
N ILE A 66 -45.12 63.90 14.10
CA ILE A 66 -46.45 63.71 14.71
C ILE A 66 -47.09 65.10 14.82
N ALA A 67 -48.11 65.33 13.99
CA ALA A 67 -49.04 66.44 14.13
C ALA A 67 -50.42 65.98 13.64
N SER A 68 -51.24 65.51 14.58
CA SER A 68 -52.69 65.32 14.37
C SER A 68 -53.41 66.68 14.46
N PRO A 69 -54.66 66.83 13.97
CA PRO A 69 -55.58 65.80 13.45
C PRO A 69 -56.09 66.05 12.01
N ASP A 70 -56.62 65.03 11.32
CA ASP A 70 -58.09 64.78 11.20
C ASP A 70 -58.42 63.68 10.15
N GLN A 71 -59.58 63.02 10.34
CA GLN A 71 -60.37 62.16 9.42
C GLN A 71 -59.76 60.97 8.59
N HIS A 72 -60.55 59.88 8.61
CA HIS A 72 -60.77 58.83 7.57
C HIS A 72 -59.75 57.68 7.30
N LYS A 73 -60.12 56.51 7.86
CA LYS A 73 -60.32 55.16 7.24
C LYS A 73 -59.32 54.59 6.19
N ASP A 74 -58.89 53.36 6.49
CA ASP A 74 -58.69 52.19 5.60
C ASP A 74 -58.09 52.38 4.20
N ASP A 75 -56.84 51.92 3.98
CA ASP A 75 -56.55 50.64 3.29
C ASP A 75 -55.08 50.47 2.87
N GLY A 76 -54.57 49.24 2.91
CA GLY A 76 -53.38 48.80 2.15
C GLY A 76 -52.13 48.41 2.96
N PRO A 77 -51.65 47.15 2.89
CA PRO A 77 -50.35 46.77 3.45
C PRO A 77 -49.22 47.45 2.68
N SER A 78 -48.37 48.17 3.41
CA SER A 78 -47.33 49.07 2.90
C SER A 78 -46.47 48.48 1.76
N ALA A 79 -46.42 49.19 0.63
CA ALA A 79 -45.51 48.89 -0.49
C ALA A 79 -44.03 48.84 -0.06
N ALA A 80 -43.64 49.52 1.03
CA ALA A 80 -42.29 49.44 1.57
C ALA A 80 -41.96 48.07 2.20
N ALA A 81 -42.95 47.38 2.79
CA ALA A 81 -42.76 46.03 3.31
C ALA A 81 -42.60 44.99 2.18
N ALA A 82 -43.36 45.14 1.10
CA ALA A 82 -43.19 44.34 -0.11
C ALA A 82 -41.83 44.58 -0.79
N ALA A 83 -41.37 45.85 -0.84
CA ALA A 83 -40.06 46.20 -1.37
C ALA A 83 -38.91 45.61 -0.53
N ALA A 84 -39.02 45.64 0.81
CA ALA A 84 -38.03 45.04 1.70
C ALA A 84 -37.96 43.50 1.54
N ALA A 85 -39.10 42.83 1.41
CA ALA A 85 -39.16 41.39 1.14
C ALA A 85 -38.53 41.03 -0.22
N ALA A 86 -38.81 41.83 -1.26
CA ALA A 86 -38.22 41.66 -2.58
C ALA A 86 -36.69 41.84 -2.57
N ALA A 87 -36.17 42.83 -1.84
CA ALA A 87 -34.73 43.06 -1.70
C ALA A 87 -34.00 41.89 -1.03
N VAL A 88 -34.57 41.31 0.03
CA VAL A 88 -34.03 40.09 0.69
C VAL A 88 -34.05 38.89 -0.25
N GLN A 89 -35.13 38.73 -1.03
CA GLN A 89 -35.25 37.65 -2.01
C GLN A 89 -34.24 37.79 -3.17
N GLN A 90 -33.96 39.02 -3.60
CA GLN A 90 -32.97 39.35 -4.62
C GLN A 90 -31.54 39.10 -4.14
N LEU A 91 -31.20 39.49 -2.90
CA LEU A 91 -29.91 39.15 -2.26
C LEU A 91 -29.70 37.64 -2.16
N LYS A 92 -30.74 36.88 -1.80
CA LYS A 92 -30.66 35.41 -1.75
C LYS A 92 -30.37 34.80 -3.12
N GLN A 93 -31.08 35.23 -4.17
CA GLN A 93 -30.82 34.78 -5.55
C GLN A 93 -29.40 35.12 -6.02
N GLN A 94 -28.90 36.31 -5.67
CA GLN A 94 -27.55 36.75 -6.05
C GLN A 94 -26.46 35.92 -5.36
N HIS A 95 -26.63 35.60 -4.06
CA HIS A 95 -25.73 34.72 -3.32
C HIS A 95 -25.77 33.27 -3.85
N GLU A 96 -26.96 32.79 -4.24
CA GLU A 96 -27.15 31.43 -4.77
C GLU A 96 -26.52 31.27 -6.18
N GLN A 97 -26.63 32.29 -7.04
CA GLN A 97 -25.87 32.37 -8.31
C GLN A 97 -24.35 32.39 -8.08
N GLN A 98 -23.87 33.21 -7.14
CA GLN A 98 -22.44 33.33 -6.84
C GLN A 98 -21.86 32.02 -6.30
N HIS A 99 -22.59 31.32 -5.42
CA HIS A 99 -22.20 30.00 -4.94
C HIS A 99 -22.19 28.94 -6.05
N GLN A 100 -23.19 28.93 -6.93
CA GLN A 100 -23.23 28.00 -8.07
C GLN A 100 -22.06 28.24 -9.06
N GLN A 101 -21.68 29.50 -9.29
CA GLN A 101 -20.51 29.85 -10.08
C GLN A 101 -19.19 29.39 -9.42
N GLN A 102 -19.09 29.49 -8.10
CA GLN A 102 -17.94 29.01 -7.33
C GLN A 102 -17.79 27.47 -7.39
N GLN A 103 -18.91 26.73 -7.29
CA GLN A 103 -18.90 25.27 -7.48
C GLN A 103 -18.42 24.86 -8.89
N GLN A 104 -18.86 25.58 -9.94
CA GLN A 104 -18.39 25.31 -11.31
C GLN A 104 -16.88 25.54 -11.47
N GLN A 105 -16.32 26.59 -10.85
CA GLN A 105 -14.87 26.82 -10.86
C GLN A 105 -14.10 25.70 -10.14
N GLN A 106 -14.55 25.26 -8.95
CA GLN A 106 -13.91 24.16 -8.23
C GLN A 106 -13.94 22.85 -9.04
N HIS A 107 -15.07 22.54 -9.69
CA HIS A 107 -15.19 21.35 -10.52
C HIS A 107 -14.27 21.40 -11.76
N GLN A 108 -14.19 22.56 -12.42
CA GLN A 108 -13.28 22.77 -13.55
C GLN A 108 -11.80 22.63 -13.14
N GLN A 109 -11.44 23.10 -11.94
CA GLN A 109 -10.09 22.97 -11.39
C GLN A 109 -9.73 21.51 -11.04
N GLN A 110 -10.68 20.73 -10.49
CA GLN A 110 -10.51 19.28 -10.27
C GLN A 110 -10.32 18.52 -11.59
N LEU A 111 -11.11 18.82 -12.62
CA LEU A 111 -10.95 18.24 -13.97
C LEU A 111 -9.55 18.49 -14.54
N GLN A 112 -9.01 19.70 -14.35
CA GLN A 112 -7.68 20.05 -14.84
C GLN A 112 -6.56 19.33 -14.07
N GLN A 113 -6.68 19.18 -12.75
CA GLN A 113 -5.74 18.37 -11.95
C GLN A 113 -5.79 16.89 -12.35
N HIS A 114 -6.98 16.33 -12.55
CA HIS A 114 -7.15 14.93 -12.98
C HIS A 114 -6.50 14.70 -14.36
N GLN A 115 -6.67 15.63 -15.29
CA GLN A 115 -6.04 15.55 -16.61
C GLN A 115 -4.50 15.59 -16.55
N GLN A 116 -3.91 16.46 -15.70
CA GLN A 116 -2.46 16.44 -15.49
C GLN A 116 -1.97 15.11 -14.89
N HIS A 117 -2.67 14.58 -13.88
CA HIS A 117 -2.29 13.31 -13.25
C HIS A 117 -2.34 12.15 -14.26
N GLN A 118 -3.37 12.09 -15.10
CA GLN A 118 -3.51 11.09 -16.16
C GLN A 118 -2.37 11.17 -17.20
N GLN A 119 -1.94 12.38 -17.59
CA GLN A 119 -0.78 12.56 -18.47
C GLN A 119 0.53 12.08 -17.81
N GLN A 120 0.75 12.40 -16.53
CA GLN A 120 1.93 11.98 -15.79
C GLN A 120 2.00 10.44 -15.64
N GLN A 121 0.87 9.81 -15.31
CA GLN A 121 0.77 8.34 -15.21
C GLN A 121 1.00 7.66 -16.56
N SER A 122 0.52 8.24 -17.66
CA SER A 122 0.78 7.76 -19.03
C SER A 122 2.28 7.84 -19.38
N GLN A 123 2.95 8.92 -18.99
CA GLN A 123 4.39 9.11 -19.24
C GLN A 123 5.26 8.12 -18.44
N LEU A 124 4.91 7.87 -17.16
CA LEU A 124 5.55 6.84 -16.33
C LEU A 124 5.38 5.43 -16.94
N THR A 125 4.18 5.13 -17.46
CA THR A 125 3.89 3.85 -18.12
C THR A 125 4.76 3.65 -19.38
N LEU A 126 4.90 4.69 -20.22
CA LEU A 126 5.81 4.65 -21.38
C LEU A 126 7.27 4.45 -20.96
N GLN A 127 7.73 5.16 -19.92
CA GLN A 127 9.11 5.03 -19.44
C GLN A 127 9.40 3.61 -18.94
N HIS A 128 8.47 3.01 -18.17
CA HIS A 128 8.60 1.64 -17.69
C HIS A 128 8.62 0.62 -18.85
N GLN A 129 7.74 0.78 -19.83
CA GLN A 129 7.71 -0.08 -21.03
C GLN A 129 9.04 0.01 -21.81
N HIS A 130 9.58 1.22 -22.00
CA HIS A 130 10.86 1.40 -22.69
C HIS A 130 12.02 0.74 -21.94
N GLN A 131 12.07 0.88 -20.61
CA GLN A 131 13.09 0.25 -19.78
C GLN A 131 13.02 -1.29 -19.83
N GLN A 132 11.81 -1.85 -19.82
CA GLN A 132 11.59 -3.30 -19.95
C GLN A 132 12.03 -3.82 -21.33
N GLN A 133 11.72 -3.09 -22.41
CA GLN A 133 12.18 -3.43 -23.76
C GLN A 133 13.72 -3.39 -23.86
N GLN A 134 14.37 -2.43 -23.22
CA GLN A 134 15.83 -2.30 -23.21
C GLN A 134 16.52 -3.47 -22.48
N GLN A 135 15.97 -3.92 -21.34
CA GLN A 135 16.46 -5.15 -20.67
C GLN A 135 16.30 -6.40 -21.55
N GLN A 136 15.17 -6.54 -22.23
CA GLN A 136 14.90 -7.69 -23.09
C GLN A 136 15.86 -7.74 -24.28
N GLN A 137 16.23 -6.58 -24.84
CA GLN A 137 17.22 -6.46 -25.91
C GLN A 137 18.64 -6.80 -25.42
N GLN A 138 19.04 -6.41 -24.21
CA GLN A 138 20.31 -6.85 -23.60
C GLN A 138 20.38 -8.37 -23.40
N GLN A 139 19.31 -9.01 -22.92
CA GLN A 139 19.28 -10.48 -22.77
C GLN A 139 19.45 -11.21 -24.11
N GLN A 140 18.79 -10.76 -25.18
CA GLN A 140 19.00 -11.34 -26.52
C GLN A 140 20.46 -11.20 -26.98
N GLN A 141 21.08 -10.04 -26.75
CA GLN A 141 22.47 -9.80 -27.15
C GLN A 141 23.46 -10.71 -26.39
N GLN A 142 23.23 -10.94 -25.09
CA GLN A 142 23.99 -11.93 -24.31
C GLN A 142 23.79 -13.36 -24.81
N GLN A 143 22.57 -13.77 -25.15
CA GLN A 143 22.33 -15.11 -25.72
C GLN A 143 23.05 -15.31 -27.07
N GLN A 144 23.04 -14.31 -27.95
CA GLN A 144 23.80 -14.39 -29.22
C GLN A 144 25.30 -14.53 -29.00
N GLN A 145 25.89 -13.78 -28.05
CA GLN A 145 27.31 -13.95 -27.70
C GLN A 145 27.62 -15.36 -27.18
N GLN A 146 26.77 -15.94 -26.31
CA GLN A 146 26.95 -17.32 -25.87
C GLN A 146 26.86 -18.33 -27.02
N GLN A 147 25.92 -18.17 -27.95
CA GLN A 147 25.83 -19.05 -29.11
C GLN A 147 27.07 -18.94 -30.03
N GLN A 148 27.58 -17.74 -30.29
CA GLN A 148 28.81 -17.58 -31.07
C GLN A 148 30.03 -18.23 -30.40
N GLN A 149 30.20 -18.09 -29.08
CA GLN A 149 31.28 -18.78 -28.37
C GLN A 149 31.16 -20.31 -28.46
N GLN A 150 29.94 -20.85 -28.35
CA GLN A 150 29.72 -22.30 -28.49
C GLN A 150 30.00 -22.80 -29.92
N GLN A 151 29.63 -22.02 -30.96
CA GLN A 151 29.95 -22.37 -32.35
C GLN A 151 31.46 -22.32 -32.63
N GLN A 152 32.18 -21.32 -32.13
CA GLN A 152 33.64 -21.27 -32.28
C GLN A 152 34.33 -22.46 -31.60
N GLN A 153 33.91 -22.85 -30.39
CA GLN A 153 34.43 -24.06 -29.73
C GLN A 153 34.11 -25.35 -30.50
N HIS A 154 32.96 -25.45 -31.15
CA HIS A 154 32.62 -26.61 -31.99
C HIS A 154 33.44 -26.68 -33.27
N GLN A 155 33.62 -25.54 -33.96
CA GLN A 155 34.38 -25.49 -35.21
C GLN A 155 35.87 -25.77 -34.99
N GLN A 156 36.44 -25.31 -33.87
CA GLN A 156 37.81 -25.61 -33.49
C GLN A 156 38.02 -27.10 -33.16
N GLN A 157 37.04 -27.77 -32.55
CA GLN A 157 37.06 -29.23 -32.32
C GLN A 157 36.91 -30.05 -33.62
N GLN A 158 36.18 -29.54 -34.62
CA GLN A 158 36.08 -30.21 -35.93
C GLN A 158 37.34 -30.02 -36.79
N ALA A 159 38.00 -28.85 -36.71
CA ALA A 159 39.27 -28.61 -37.39
C ALA A 159 40.38 -29.58 -36.91
N ASP A 160 40.48 -29.80 -35.59
CA ASP A 160 41.39 -30.79 -34.99
C ASP A 160 41.09 -32.24 -35.45
N PHE A 161 39.84 -32.57 -35.77
CA PHE A 161 39.45 -33.90 -36.23
C PHE A 161 39.83 -34.15 -37.70
N VAL A 162 39.62 -33.15 -38.58
CA VAL A 162 39.96 -33.26 -40.00
C VAL A 162 41.48 -33.31 -40.21
N TYR A 163 42.27 -32.50 -39.47
CA TYR A 163 43.74 -32.52 -39.58
C TYR A 163 44.39 -33.84 -39.14
N LYS A 164 43.67 -34.72 -38.43
CA LYS A 164 44.22 -35.98 -37.90
C LYS A 164 43.87 -37.24 -38.71
N SER A 165 43.21 -37.10 -39.86
CA SER A 165 42.75 -38.23 -40.70
C SER A 165 43.34 -38.28 -42.12
N GLY A 166 44.25 -37.36 -42.48
CA GLY A 166 44.86 -37.27 -43.82
C GLY A 166 46.31 -37.74 -43.94
N ALA A 167 46.51 -38.93 -44.53
CA ALA A 167 47.71 -39.43 -45.22
C ALA A 167 48.97 -39.89 -44.40
N PRO A 168 49.83 -40.79 -44.96
CA PRO A 168 50.91 -41.47 -44.23
C PRO A 168 52.36 -41.18 -44.70
N SER A 169 53.35 -41.63 -43.91
CA SER A 169 54.83 -41.59 -44.16
C SER A 169 55.45 -40.16 -44.17
N VAL A 170 56.74 -39.92 -43.91
CA VAL A 170 57.94 -40.78 -43.85
C VAL A 170 58.87 -40.38 -42.67
N SER A 171 59.95 -41.15 -42.48
CA SER A 171 61.04 -40.99 -41.50
C SER A 171 61.71 -39.61 -41.38
N SER A 172 62.04 -39.20 -40.14
CA SER A 172 63.41 -38.78 -39.76
C SER A 172 63.56 -38.61 -38.23
N PRO A 173 64.65 -39.08 -37.58
CA PRO A 173 64.94 -38.78 -36.18
C PRO A 173 66.09 -37.78 -36.03
N TYR A 174 65.90 -36.59 -35.44
CA TYR A 174 66.97 -35.88 -34.71
C TYR A 174 66.50 -34.63 -33.92
N THR A 175 66.89 -34.59 -32.65
CA THR A 175 67.22 -33.39 -31.82
C THR A 175 66.11 -32.52 -31.15
N ILE A 176 66.49 -32.02 -29.97
CA ILE A 176 66.01 -30.86 -29.18
C ILE A 176 64.81 -31.06 -28.23
N THR A 177 65.10 -30.93 -26.93
CA THR A 177 64.19 -30.81 -25.79
C THR A 177 63.57 -29.42 -25.70
N PRO A 178 62.28 -29.29 -25.31
CA PRO A 178 61.92 -28.20 -24.41
C PRO A 178 60.86 -28.53 -23.34
N ILE A 179 61.11 -28.03 -22.12
CA ILE A 179 60.16 -27.38 -21.17
C ILE A 179 58.85 -28.12 -20.79
N PRO A 180 58.54 -28.31 -19.49
CA PRO A 180 57.30 -28.94 -19.03
C PRO A 180 56.07 -28.01 -19.16
N GLN A 181 55.64 -27.76 -20.39
CA GLN A 181 54.30 -27.25 -20.65
C GLN A 181 53.29 -28.39 -20.51
N SER A 182 52.04 -28.09 -20.13
CA SER A 182 51.01 -29.11 -19.92
C SER A 182 50.56 -29.74 -21.25
N ILE A 183 51.33 -30.70 -21.75
CA ILE A 183 51.02 -31.45 -22.97
C ILE A 183 49.71 -32.19 -22.72
N LYS A 184 48.63 -31.74 -23.36
CA LYS A 184 47.39 -32.52 -23.45
C LYS A 184 47.78 -33.86 -24.10
N PRO A 185 47.64 -35.01 -23.41
CA PRO A 185 48.18 -36.27 -23.88
C PRO A 185 47.66 -36.61 -25.28
N VAL A 186 48.51 -37.21 -26.12
CA VAL A 186 48.20 -37.41 -27.54
C VAL A 186 46.93 -38.26 -27.70
N HIS A 187 45.91 -37.71 -28.37
CA HIS A 187 44.62 -38.38 -28.57
C HIS A 187 44.81 -39.78 -29.18
N GLY A 188 44.46 -40.82 -28.42
CA GLY A 188 44.66 -42.25 -28.73
C GLY A 188 45.67 -42.97 -27.83
N THR A 189 46.45 -42.28 -27.00
CA THR A 189 47.37 -42.93 -26.03
C THR A 189 46.66 -43.34 -24.73
N GLU A 190 47.25 -44.30 -24.03
CA GLU A 190 46.85 -44.78 -22.69
C GLU A 190 46.56 -43.60 -21.73
N GLU A 191 47.46 -42.60 -21.71
CA GLU A 191 47.34 -41.41 -20.86
C GLU A 191 46.19 -40.50 -21.25
N TRP A 192 45.87 -40.37 -22.55
CA TRP A 192 44.70 -39.61 -22.99
C TRP A 192 43.40 -40.28 -22.55
N HIS A 193 43.33 -41.62 -22.68
CA HIS A 193 42.17 -42.37 -22.18
C HIS A 193 42.06 -42.29 -20.65
N LYS A 194 43.17 -42.31 -19.91
CA LYS A 194 43.20 -42.11 -18.45
C LYS A 194 42.75 -40.70 -18.06
N GLN A 195 43.33 -39.66 -18.66
CA GLN A 195 42.98 -38.26 -18.38
C GLN A 195 41.52 -37.94 -18.72
N ARG A 196 40.96 -38.54 -19.78
CA ARG A 196 39.53 -38.42 -20.12
C ARG A 196 38.64 -39.09 -19.07
N LYS A 197 39.00 -40.28 -18.58
CA LYS A 197 38.28 -40.99 -17.51
C LYS A 197 38.30 -40.20 -16.20
N GLU A 198 39.46 -39.68 -15.79
CA GLU A 198 39.56 -38.90 -14.54
C GLU A 198 38.83 -37.54 -14.64
N ASN A 199 38.93 -36.83 -15.77
CA ASN A 199 38.12 -35.62 -15.99
C ASN A 199 36.61 -35.91 -15.92
N HIS A 200 36.15 -37.03 -16.49
CA HIS A 200 34.74 -37.41 -16.44
C HIS A 200 34.27 -37.75 -15.01
N LYS A 201 35.10 -38.46 -14.23
CA LYS A 201 34.84 -38.69 -12.79
C LYS A 201 34.78 -37.38 -12.00
N GLU A 202 35.69 -36.45 -12.26
CA GLU A 202 35.75 -35.15 -11.58
C GLU A 202 34.52 -34.28 -11.87
N VAL A 203 34.05 -34.25 -13.12
CA VAL A 203 32.80 -33.59 -13.49
C VAL A 203 31.60 -34.19 -12.74
N GLU A 204 31.49 -35.53 -12.69
CA GLU A 204 30.40 -36.20 -11.97
C GLU A 204 30.52 -36.05 -10.43
N ARG A 205 31.74 -35.97 -9.88
CA ARG A 205 31.97 -35.63 -8.46
C ARG A 205 31.41 -34.25 -8.13
N ARG A 206 31.79 -33.22 -8.90
CA ARG A 206 31.29 -31.84 -8.72
C ARG A 206 29.76 -31.76 -8.86
N ARG A 207 29.19 -32.47 -9.83
CA ARG A 207 27.73 -32.56 -9.99
C ARG A 207 27.06 -33.16 -8.74
N ARG A 208 27.60 -34.26 -8.20
CA ARG A 208 27.09 -34.88 -6.95
C ARG A 208 27.20 -33.95 -5.75
N GLU A 209 28.29 -33.22 -5.64
CA GLU A 209 28.51 -32.25 -4.55
C GLU A 209 27.52 -31.09 -4.61
N SER A 210 27.29 -30.52 -5.80
CA SER A 210 26.26 -29.49 -6.01
C SER A 210 24.85 -29.98 -5.64
N ILE A 211 24.48 -31.19 -6.07
CA ILE A 211 23.19 -31.80 -5.68
C ILE A 211 23.11 -32.04 -4.15
N ASN A 212 24.20 -32.52 -3.55
CA ASN A 212 24.24 -32.75 -2.10
C ASN A 212 24.17 -31.46 -1.29
N LEU A 213 24.70 -30.34 -1.81
CA LEU A 213 24.60 -29.02 -1.20
C LEU A 213 23.14 -28.53 -1.22
N GLY A 214 22.48 -28.55 -2.39
CA GLY A 214 21.08 -28.13 -2.51
C GLY A 214 20.11 -28.96 -1.64
N ILE A 215 20.37 -30.27 -1.48
CA ILE A 215 19.58 -31.12 -0.55
C ILE A 215 19.81 -30.71 0.92
N LYS A 216 21.02 -30.30 1.30
CA LYS A 216 21.31 -29.81 2.66
C LYS A 216 20.70 -28.45 2.94
N GLU A 217 20.69 -27.55 1.95
CA GLU A 217 20.02 -26.24 2.05
C GLU A 217 18.51 -26.43 2.20
N LEU A 218 17.91 -27.31 1.37
CA LEU A 218 16.49 -27.66 1.49
C LEU A 218 16.14 -28.25 2.87
N ALA A 219 17.02 -29.05 3.46
CA ALA A 219 16.85 -29.61 4.80
C ALA A 219 16.84 -28.55 5.93
N GLN A 220 17.40 -27.35 5.70
CA GLN A 220 17.37 -26.24 6.67
C GLN A 220 16.07 -25.41 6.58
N LEU A 221 15.39 -25.45 5.43
CA LEU A 221 14.16 -24.69 5.19
C LEU A 221 12.88 -25.46 5.59
N ILE A 222 12.98 -26.76 5.82
CA ILE A 222 11.87 -27.60 6.31
C ILE A 222 11.85 -27.65 7.85
N PRO A 223 10.68 -27.80 8.51
CA PRO A 223 10.60 -27.82 9.98
C PRO A 223 11.29 -29.00 10.66
N THR A 224 11.68 -30.06 9.92
CA THR A 224 12.31 -31.27 10.46
C THR A 224 13.71 -31.46 9.89
N SER A 225 14.72 -31.49 10.78
CA SER A 225 16.13 -31.66 10.42
C SER A 225 16.51 -33.11 10.09
N ASP A 226 15.97 -33.63 8.98
CA ASP A 226 16.30 -34.96 8.49
C ASP A 226 17.70 -35.03 7.85
N THR A 227 18.34 -36.20 7.95
CA THR A 227 19.63 -36.50 7.30
C THR A 227 19.49 -37.39 6.05
N ASN A 228 18.32 -38.02 5.86
CA ASN A 228 18.04 -38.91 4.74
C ASN A 228 17.51 -38.12 3.53
N LYS A 229 18.26 -38.14 2.42
CA LYS A 229 17.93 -37.42 1.17
C LYS A 229 16.51 -37.69 0.66
N ALA A 230 16.02 -38.92 0.75
CA ALA A 230 14.67 -39.25 0.27
C ALA A 230 13.58 -38.63 1.18
N GLN A 231 13.80 -38.64 2.49
CA GLN A 231 12.87 -38.05 3.46
C GLN A 231 12.89 -36.51 3.42
N ILE A 232 14.06 -35.90 3.25
CA ILE A 232 14.19 -34.44 3.04
C ILE A 232 13.35 -34.01 1.82
N LEU A 233 13.49 -34.72 0.69
CA LEU A 233 12.74 -34.41 -0.54
C LEU A 233 11.22 -34.62 -0.36
N GLN A 234 10.80 -35.71 0.31
CA GLN A 234 9.39 -35.96 0.58
C GLN A 234 8.79 -34.88 1.49
N ARG A 235 9.43 -34.58 2.63
CA ARG A 235 8.94 -33.57 3.57
C ARG A 235 8.99 -32.15 3.01
N ALA A 236 9.93 -31.84 2.12
CA ALA A 236 9.92 -30.59 1.38
C ALA A 236 8.67 -30.46 0.49
N VAL A 237 8.28 -31.52 -0.24
CA VAL A 237 7.06 -31.52 -1.06
C VAL A 237 5.80 -31.37 -0.20
N GLU A 238 5.73 -32.06 0.94
CA GLU A 238 4.63 -31.93 1.90
C GLU A 238 4.56 -30.53 2.50
N TYR A 239 5.72 -29.95 2.88
CA TYR A 239 5.80 -28.61 3.46
C TYR A 239 5.44 -27.51 2.46
N ILE A 240 5.89 -27.60 1.20
CA ILE A 240 5.51 -26.65 0.13
C ILE A 240 4.00 -26.68 -0.11
N LYS A 241 3.37 -27.88 -0.13
CA LYS A 241 1.91 -28.00 -0.23
C LYS A 241 1.20 -27.33 0.94
N ARG A 242 1.64 -27.60 2.17
CA ARG A 242 1.09 -27.00 3.39
C ARG A 242 1.28 -25.48 3.42
N LEU A 243 2.42 -24.95 2.97
CA LEU A 243 2.66 -23.51 2.88
C LEU A 243 1.68 -22.85 1.91
N LYS A 244 1.44 -23.45 0.74
CA LYS A 244 0.47 -22.95 -0.25
C LYS A 244 -0.98 -23.01 0.25
N GLU A 245 -1.35 -24.07 0.96
CA GLU A 245 -2.66 -24.19 1.61
C GLU A 245 -2.83 -23.13 2.72
N ASN A 246 -1.79 -22.94 3.54
CA ASN A 246 -1.77 -21.92 4.58
C ASN A 246 -1.83 -20.49 4.01
N GLU A 247 -1.19 -20.23 2.86
CA GLU A 247 -1.31 -18.98 2.12
C GLU A 247 -2.76 -18.74 1.65
N SER A 248 -3.44 -19.76 1.09
CA SER A 248 -4.87 -19.69 0.74
C SER A 248 -5.73 -19.36 1.96
N ASN A 249 -5.58 -20.13 3.03
CA ASN A 249 -6.35 -19.95 4.27
C ASN A 249 -6.12 -18.56 4.90
N ASN A 250 -4.89 -18.03 4.81
CA ASN A 250 -4.57 -16.68 5.27
C ASN A 250 -5.24 -15.60 4.41
N MET A 251 -5.26 -15.76 3.08
CA MET A 251 -5.97 -14.85 2.18
C MET A 251 -7.49 -14.87 2.44
N GLU A 252 -8.07 -16.05 2.64
CA GLU A 252 -9.49 -16.22 2.97
C GLU A 252 -9.84 -15.57 4.32
N LYS A 253 -9.04 -15.85 5.36
CA LYS A 253 -9.20 -15.23 6.69
C LYS A 253 -9.11 -13.70 6.61
N TRP A 254 -8.08 -13.17 5.97
CA TRP A 254 -7.88 -11.73 5.81
C TRP A 254 -9.03 -11.08 5.04
N THR A 255 -9.53 -11.73 3.99
CA THR A 255 -10.67 -11.25 3.21
C THR A 255 -11.94 -11.19 4.07
N LEU A 256 -12.22 -12.22 4.87
CA LEU A 256 -13.37 -12.23 5.78
C LEU A 256 -13.25 -11.15 6.87
N GLU A 257 -12.08 -11.04 7.51
CA GLU A 257 -11.78 -10.04 8.54
C GLU A 257 -11.91 -8.61 8.00
N LYS A 258 -11.43 -8.37 6.78
CA LYS A 258 -11.61 -7.11 6.05
C LYS A 258 -13.09 -6.80 5.80
N LEU A 259 -13.87 -7.75 5.27
CA LEU A 259 -15.29 -7.53 4.99
C LEU A 259 -16.10 -7.24 6.26
N LEU A 260 -15.81 -7.95 7.36
CA LEU A 260 -16.45 -7.72 8.66
C LEU A 260 -16.11 -6.35 9.24
N THR A 261 -14.86 -5.91 9.13
CA THR A 261 -14.43 -4.59 9.60
C THR A 261 -14.96 -3.46 8.72
N GLU A 262 -14.99 -3.61 7.40
CA GLU A 262 -15.63 -2.67 6.47
C GLU A 262 -17.14 -2.54 6.74
N GLN A 263 -17.84 -3.65 7.01
CA GLN A 263 -19.24 -3.62 7.41
C GLN A 263 -19.44 -2.87 8.74
N ALA A 264 -18.65 -3.18 9.78
CA ALA A 264 -18.75 -2.50 11.07
C ALA A 264 -18.46 -0.99 10.97
N VAL A 265 -17.46 -0.60 10.17
CA VAL A 265 -17.15 0.82 9.89
C VAL A 265 -18.31 1.50 9.17
N SER A 266 -18.96 0.83 8.20
CA SER A 266 -20.15 1.34 7.51
C SER A 266 -21.33 1.54 8.47
N GLU A 267 -21.63 0.55 9.30
CA GLU A 267 -22.71 0.62 10.30
C GLU A 267 -22.48 1.73 11.34
N LEU A 268 -21.25 1.85 11.86
CA LEU A 268 -20.87 2.92 12.78
C LEU A 268 -20.94 4.31 12.11
N SER A 269 -20.49 4.43 10.87
CA SER A 269 -20.56 5.69 10.11
C SER A 269 -22.00 6.12 9.87
N ASN A 270 -22.87 5.19 9.48
CA ASN A 270 -24.31 5.43 9.30
C ASN A 270 -25.02 5.80 10.61
N SER A 271 -24.60 5.21 11.75
CA SER A 271 -25.11 5.57 13.08
C SER A 271 -24.67 6.98 13.49
N ASN A 272 -23.39 7.30 13.30
CA ASN A 272 -22.81 8.61 13.61
C ASN A 272 -23.48 9.72 12.76
N GLU A 273 -23.73 9.46 11.49
CA GLU A 273 -24.42 10.39 10.59
C GLU A 273 -25.87 10.66 11.01
N LYS A 274 -26.62 9.63 11.43
CA LYS A 274 -27.97 9.81 12.01
C LYS A 274 -27.93 10.66 13.29
N LEU A 275 -26.98 10.39 14.19
CA LEU A 275 -26.84 11.14 15.44
C LEU A 275 -26.51 12.61 15.18
N LYS A 276 -25.68 12.92 14.17
CA LYS A 276 -25.43 14.31 13.73
C LYS A 276 -26.71 14.98 13.23
N GLN A 277 -27.51 14.30 12.42
CA GLN A 277 -28.77 14.83 11.88
C GLN A 277 -29.81 15.09 12.99
N GLU A 278 -29.93 14.19 13.98
CA GLU A 278 -30.80 14.39 15.14
C GLU A 278 -30.32 15.54 16.03
N LEU A 279 -29.00 15.64 16.26
CA LEU A 279 -28.37 16.73 17.01
C LEU A 279 -28.56 18.09 16.31
N GLU A 280 -28.38 18.15 14.99
CA GLU A 280 -28.64 19.37 14.20
C GLU A 280 -30.13 19.77 14.28
N ARG A 281 -31.04 18.80 14.15
CA ARG A 281 -32.47 19.03 14.31
C ARG A 281 -32.81 19.58 15.69
N ALA A 282 -32.29 18.98 16.76
CA ALA A 282 -32.50 19.45 18.12
C ALA A 282 -31.96 20.88 18.33
N TYR A 283 -30.80 21.22 17.77
CA TYR A 283 -30.28 22.59 17.81
C TYR A 283 -31.18 23.58 17.07
N ARG A 284 -31.68 23.23 15.87
CA ARG A 284 -32.63 24.05 15.11
C ARG A 284 -33.94 24.28 15.88
N GLU A 285 -34.48 23.24 16.53
CA GLU A 285 -35.69 23.34 17.36
C GLU A 285 -35.44 24.24 18.60
N ILE A 286 -34.33 24.06 19.31
CA ILE A 286 -33.93 24.93 20.43
C ILE A 286 -33.79 26.40 20.01
N GLU A 287 -33.22 26.67 18.83
CA GLU A 287 -33.08 28.03 18.31
C GLU A 287 -34.44 28.68 17.99
N GLN A 288 -35.39 27.92 17.43
CA GLN A 288 -36.76 28.38 17.20
C GLN A 288 -37.46 28.73 18.51
N TRP A 289 -37.40 27.86 19.54
CA TRP A 289 -37.99 28.12 20.85
C TRP A 289 -37.36 29.35 21.52
N LYS A 290 -36.04 29.51 21.45
CA LYS A 290 -35.33 30.72 21.94
C LYS A 290 -35.79 31.99 21.22
N ARG A 291 -36.06 31.94 19.92
CA ARG A 291 -36.57 33.08 19.15
C ARG A 291 -38.01 33.44 19.56
N GLN A 292 -38.89 32.44 19.69
CA GLN A 292 -40.27 32.64 20.14
C GLN A 292 -40.34 33.20 21.57
N ALA A 293 -39.50 32.71 22.49
CA ALA A 293 -39.43 33.22 23.86
C ALA A 293 -39.04 34.71 23.90
N LYS A 294 -38.01 35.12 23.15
CA LYS A 294 -37.62 36.53 23.01
C LYS A 294 -38.71 37.41 22.39
N GLU A 295 -39.45 36.88 21.41
CA GLU A 295 -40.55 37.62 20.79
C GLU A 295 -41.75 37.79 21.74
N ALA A 296 -42.05 36.77 22.54
CA ALA A 296 -43.07 36.84 23.59
C ALA A 296 -42.67 37.80 24.72
N GLU A 297 -41.41 37.79 25.14
CA GLU A 297 -40.84 38.73 26.11
C GLU A 297 -40.95 40.18 25.59
N LYS A 298 -40.62 40.44 24.33
CA LYS A 298 -40.80 41.76 23.70
C LYS A 298 -42.27 42.21 23.70
N LYS A 299 -43.21 41.32 23.36
CA LYS A 299 -44.66 41.61 23.36
C LYS A 299 -45.26 41.82 24.76
N LEU A 300 -44.58 41.38 25.81
CA LEU A 300 -44.95 41.61 27.22
C LEU A 300 -44.40 42.94 27.77
N ALA A 301 -43.47 43.57 27.05
CA ALA A 301 -42.84 44.84 27.43
C ALA A 301 -43.38 46.06 26.65
N GLU A 302 -44.30 45.84 25.69
CA GLU A 302 -45.03 46.84 24.90
C GLU A 302 -46.47 47.03 25.43
#